data_AF-V4T9E2-F1
#
_entry.id   AF-V4T9E2-F1
#
_cell.length_a   1.000
_cell.length_b   1.000
_cell.length_c   1.000
_cell.angle_alpha   90.00
_cell.angle_beta   90.00
_cell.angle_gamma   90.00
#
_symmetry.space_group_name_H-M   'P 1'
#
loop_
_entity.id
_entity.type
_entity.pdbx_description
1 polymer ?
#
loop_
_entity_poly.entity_id
_entity_poly.type
_entity_poly.pdbx_seq_one_letter_code
_entity_poly.pdbx_strand_id
1 'polypeptide(L)'
;MLEEQDRQTTPQDTPQREDKAGPAVNGEAAVAKSRLQDAIRRARLNEAERSDVILELREAEAARLEMLHASLRDLFDEIPPGTDLLECSLVARSPPRLWIDVIAYVVMGRDKRTYRFVKETRYGPKIILESTNLDEVNQAVTDYVAHRLLERARALDSDTTEPRVAPAAERPAAEPVPVQSMPVQRRRGPGWFSLFVALLFGALLGAGGLFAYGYYLVSFG
;
A
#
# COMPACT_ATOMS: atom_id res chain seq x y z
N MET A 1 24.77 14.50 104.61
CA MET A 1 25.92 15.37 104.28
C MET A 1 25.76 15.69 102.79
N LEU A 2 24.86 16.57 102.35
CA LEU A 2 24.64 18.00 102.66
C LEU A 2 25.78 18.93 102.20
N GLU A 3 25.33 20.06 101.63
CA GLU A 3 26.02 21.33 101.27
C GLU A 3 26.59 21.43 99.84
N GLU A 4 25.85 22.10 98.94
CA GLU A 4 25.84 23.57 98.64
C GLU A 4 26.80 23.83 97.46
N GLN A 5 26.38 24.14 96.23
CA GLN A 5 25.56 25.25 95.74
C GLN A 5 26.11 26.63 96.14
N ASP A 6 26.79 27.30 95.20
CA ASP A 6 26.37 28.59 94.61
C ASP A 6 27.53 29.56 94.26
N ARG A 7 27.31 30.32 93.17
CA ARG A 7 27.89 31.62 92.75
C ARG A 7 29.04 31.69 91.74
N GLN A 8 28.61 31.88 90.48
CA GLN A 8 28.98 32.93 89.51
C GLN A 8 30.20 33.84 89.81
N THR A 9 31.04 34.05 88.77
CA THR A 9 31.23 35.37 88.13
C THR A 9 31.65 35.21 86.66
N THR A 10 31.04 35.99 85.77
CA THR A 10 31.28 36.10 84.31
C THR A 10 32.55 36.93 84.03
N PRO A 11 33.20 36.76 82.86
CA PRO A 11 33.10 37.84 81.87
C PRO A 11 32.83 37.34 80.45
N GLN A 12 32.08 38.17 79.72
CA GLN A 12 31.90 38.11 78.28
C GLN A 12 33.24 38.00 77.55
N ASP A 13 33.34 37.08 76.60
CA ASP A 13 34.12 37.33 75.39
C ASP A 13 33.43 36.64 74.22
N THR A 14 33.01 37.45 73.24
CA THR A 14 32.58 36.96 71.94
C THR A 14 33.73 37.22 71.00
N PRO A 15 34.27 36.17 70.36
CA PRO A 15 34.54 36.32 68.95
C PRO A 15 33.99 35.15 68.13
N GLN A 16 33.22 35.54 67.12
CA GLN A 16 33.18 34.92 65.80
C GLN A 16 32.48 33.56 65.69
N ARG A 17 31.19 33.64 65.33
CA ARG A 17 30.63 32.72 64.32
C ARG A 17 31.53 32.78 63.10
N GLU A 18 32.37 31.76 62.90
CA GLU A 18 32.79 31.40 61.55
C GLU A 18 31.56 30.89 60.81
N ASP A 19 30.93 31.78 60.05
CA ASP A 19 30.11 31.40 58.91
C ASP A 19 30.98 30.62 57.91
N LYS A 20 31.16 29.32 58.13
CA LYS A 20 31.54 28.39 57.04
C LYS A 20 30.30 27.98 56.27
N ALA A 21 29.72 28.94 55.56
CA ALA A 21 28.80 28.68 54.47
C ALA A 21 29.61 28.42 53.18
N GLY A 22 29.51 27.18 52.65
CA GLY A 22 29.89 26.79 51.29
C GLY A 22 31.04 25.76 51.22
N PRO A 23 30.86 24.59 50.55
CA PRO A 23 30.35 24.52 49.18
C PRO A 23 29.40 23.32 48.92
N ALA A 24 28.14 23.38 49.37
CA ALA A 24 27.14 22.36 48.98
C ALA A 24 26.60 22.59 47.54
N VAL A 25 26.73 23.81 47.02
CA VAL A 25 26.16 24.21 45.71
C VAL A 25 26.88 23.57 44.52
N ASN A 26 28.18 23.25 44.67
CA ASN A 26 28.97 22.65 43.59
C ASN A 26 28.65 21.16 43.37
N GLY A 27 28.25 20.43 44.42
CA GLY A 27 27.89 19.01 44.34
C GLY A 27 26.55 18.80 43.62
N GLU A 28 25.52 19.59 43.98
CA GLU A 28 24.18 19.50 43.38
C GLU A 28 24.22 19.83 41.87
N ALA A 29 24.97 20.87 41.48
CA ALA A 29 25.13 21.26 40.07
C ALA A 29 25.92 20.23 39.24
N ALA A 30 26.98 19.65 39.81
CA ALA A 30 27.73 18.56 39.17
C ALA A 30 26.89 17.28 39.02
N VAL A 31 26.09 16.95 40.02
CA VAL A 31 25.16 15.80 39.99
C VAL A 31 24.01 16.04 39.01
N ALA A 32 23.43 17.25 38.96
CA ALA A 32 22.40 17.61 37.98
C ALA A 32 22.93 17.57 36.54
N LYS A 33 24.16 18.08 36.32
CA LYS A 33 24.86 17.98 35.04
C LYS A 33 25.09 16.51 34.66
N SER A 34 25.49 15.66 35.59
CA SER A 34 25.62 14.21 35.38
C SER A 34 24.28 13.57 35.05
N ARG A 35 23.21 13.86 35.81
CA ARG A 35 21.86 13.33 35.59
C ARG A 35 21.32 13.70 34.20
N LEU A 36 21.54 14.94 33.76
CA LEU A 36 21.18 15.39 32.42
C LEU A 36 22.04 14.70 31.35
N GLN A 37 23.36 14.59 31.55
CA GLN A 37 24.24 13.87 30.63
C GLN A 37 23.85 12.40 30.49
N ASP A 38 23.47 11.73 31.59
CA ASP A 38 22.97 10.36 31.58
C ASP A 38 21.59 10.26 30.93
N ALA A 39 20.73 11.27 31.08
CA ALA A 39 19.45 11.35 30.38
C ALA A 39 19.66 11.54 28.86
N ILE A 40 20.60 12.40 28.44
CA ILE A 40 20.96 12.59 27.02
C ILE A 40 21.59 11.32 26.45
N ARG A 41 22.47 10.64 27.20
CA ARG A 41 23.07 9.36 26.79
C ARG A 41 21.98 8.30 26.59
N ARG A 42 21.06 8.16 27.54
CA ARG A 42 19.90 7.25 27.43
C ARG A 42 19.00 7.61 26.25
N ALA A 43 18.69 8.90 26.05
CA ALA A 43 17.89 9.35 24.91
C ALA A 43 18.54 9.01 23.56
N ARG A 44 19.87 9.15 23.44
CA ARG A 44 20.61 8.76 22.23
C ARG A 44 20.62 7.26 22.00
N LEU A 45 20.77 6.46 23.05
CA LEU A 45 20.69 5.00 22.95
C LEU A 45 19.29 4.56 22.51
N ASN A 46 18.24 5.09 23.12
CA ASN A 46 16.87 4.77 22.72
C ASN A 46 16.55 5.18 21.27
N GLU A 47 17.08 6.33 20.81
CA GLU A 47 16.91 6.77 19.42
C GLU A 47 17.66 5.86 18.44
N ALA A 48 18.87 5.41 18.83
CA ALA A 48 19.64 4.44 18.05
C ALA A 48 18.92 3.09 17.97
N GLU A 49 18.44 2.55 19.10
CA GLU A 49 17.66 1.29 19.16
C GLU A 49 16.39 1.38 18.29
N ARG A 50 15.67 2.50 18.35
CA ARG A 50 14.48 2.71 17.50
C ARG A 50 14.83 2.75 16.02
N SER A 51 15.95 3.39 15.67
CA SER A 51 16.43 3.47 14.29
C SER A 51 16.85 2.11 13.75
N ASP A 52 17.48 1.29 14.61
CA ASP A 52 17.91 -0.07 14.30
C ASP A 52 16.72 -0.99 14.01
N VAL A 53 15.70 -0.98 14.87
CA VAL A 53 14.46 -1.75 14.65
C VAL A 53 13.74 -1.33 13.35
N ILE A 54 13.74 -0.04 13.01
CA ILE A 54 13.16 0.42 11.74
C ILE A 54 13.97 -0.10 10.54
N LEU A 55 15.30 -0.18 10.67
CA LEU A 55 16.17 -0.73 9.63
C LEU A 55 15.91 -2.23 9.44
N GLU A 56 15.89 -3.02 10.51
CA GLU A 56 15.60 -4.45 10.47
C GLU A 56 14.24 -4.75 9.81
N LEU A 57 13.21 -3.98 10.17
CA LEU A 57 11.87 -4.12 9.55
C LEU A 57 11.91 -3.82 8.05
N ARG A 58 12.70 -2.83 7.61
CA ARG A 58 12.85 -2.49 6.19
C ARG A 58 13.61 -3.56 5.43
N GLU A 59 14.67 -4.10 6.02
CA GLU A 59 15.43 -5.21 5.45
C GLU A 59 14.54 -6.45 5.29
N ALA A 60 13.71 -6.74 6.28
CA ALA A 60 12.72 -7.82 6.19
C ALA A 60 11.67 -7.57 5.09
N GLU A 61 11.19 -6.33 4.93
CA GLU A 61 10.29 -5.97 3.82
C GLU A 61 10.95 -6.14 2.46
N ALA A 62 12.19 -5.67 2.31
CA ALA A 62 12.95 -5.79 1.07
C ALA A 62 13.21 -7.26 0.72
N ALA A 63 13.72 -8.06 1.67
CA ALA A 63 13.95 -9.49 1.48
C ALA A 63 12.69 -10.25 1.05
N ARG A 64 11.54 -9.90 1.62
CA ARG A 64 10.26 -10.51 1.23
C ARG A 64 9.84 -10.12 -0.19
N LEU A 65 10.07 -8.88 -0.61
CA LEU A 65 9.86 -8.47 -2.00
C LEU A 65 10.89 -9.08 -2.96
N GLU A 66 12.12 -9.34 -2.52
CA GLU A 66 13.13 -10.08 -3.29
C GLU A 66 12.70 -11.52 -3.57
N MET A 67 12.07 -12.19 -2.61
CA MET A 67 11.50 -13.53 -2.83
C MET A 67 10.42 -13.52 -3.92
N LEU A 68 9.54 -12.50 -3.91
CA LEU A 68 8.54 -12.33 -4.96
C LEU A 68 9.18 -11.94 -6.30
N HIS A 69 10.21 -11.10 -6.29
CA HIS A 69 10.96 -10.73 -7.50
C HIS A 69 11.59 -11.96 -8.15
N ALA A 70 12.23 -12.82 -7.34
CA ALA A 70 12.83 -14.05 -7.81
C ALA A 70 11.80 -15.00 -8.43
N SER A 71 10.62 -15.14 -7.83
CA SER A 71 9.56 -16.03 -8.35
C SER A 71 8.90 -15.50 -9.63
N LEU A 72 9.00 -14.20 -9.90
CA LEU A 72 8.48 -13.58 -11.12
C LEU A 72 9.49 -13.57 -12.28
N ARG A 73 10.75 -13.99 -12.06
CA ARG A 73 11.78 -13.98 -13.11
C ARG A 73 11.37 -14.77 -14.33
N ASP A 74 10.94 -16.02 -14.12
CA ASP A 74 10.55 -16.93 -15.21
C ASP A 74 9.41 -16.33 -16.05
N LEU A 75 8.43 -15.68 -15.42
CA LEU A 75 7.34 -14.97 -16.11
C LEU A 75 7.88 -13.85 -17.01
N PHE A 76 8.79 -13.02 -16.50
CA PHE A 76 9.30 -11.88 -17.25
C PHE A 76 10.28 -12.28 -18.36
N ASP A 77 10.92 -13.45 -18.24
CA ASP A 77 11.76 -14.03 -19.29
C ASP A 77 10.93 -14.52 -20.50
N GLU A 78 9.64 -14.81 -20.33
CA GLU A 78 8.71 -15.16 -21.42
C GLU A 78 8.25 -13.93 -22.25
N ILE A 79 8.47 -12.72 -21.75
CA ILE A 79 7.95 -11.50 -22.39
C ILE A 79 8.87 -11.08 -23.55
N PRO A 80 8.33 -10.85 -24.77
CA PRO A 80 9.14 -10.41 -25.90
C PRO A 80 9.90 -9.11 -25.61
N PRO A 81 11.18 -9.02 -26.01
CA PRO A 81 11.98 -7.81 -25.82
C PRO A 81 11.37 -6.62 -26.58
N GLY A 82 11.44 -5.43 -25.99
CA GLY A 82 10.84 -4.21 -26.56
C GLY A 82 9.36 -3.98 -26.22
N THR A 83 8.82 -4.75 -25.28
CA THR A 83 7.51 -4.46 -24.67
C THR A 83 7.65 -3.30 -23.69
N ASP A 84 7.44 -2.09 -24.20
CA ASP A 84 7.97 -0.81 -23.68
C ASP A 84 7.51 -0.32 -22.28
N LEU A 85 6.85 -1.16 -21.47
CA LEU A 85 6.28 -0.69 -20.19
C LEU A 85 6.36 -1.70 -19.06
N LEU A 86 6.61 -2.99 -19.34
CA LEU A 86 6.71 -4.01 -18.31
C LEU A 86 8.16 -4.06 -17.82
N GLU A 87 8.32 -3.99 -16.50
CA GLU A 87 9.62 -4.05 -15.85
C GLU A 87 9.45 -4.81 -14.53
N CYS A 88 10.34 -5.76 -14.23
CA CYS A 88 10.37 -6.43 -12.94
C CYS A 88 11.58 -5.93 -12.14
N SER A 89 11.39 -4.82 -11.40
CA SER A 89 12.49 -4.10 -10.77
C SER A 89 12.18 -3.75 -9.31
N LEU A 90 13.03 -4.22 -8.41
CA LEU A 90 12.95 -3.91 -6.99
C LEU A 90 13.69 -2.60 -6.69
N VAL A 91 12.95 -1.61 -6.20
CA VAL A 91 13.49 -0.33 -5.75
C VAL A 91 13.43 -0.27 -4.23
N ALA A 92 14.61 -0.28 -3.59
CA ALA A 92 14.79 -0.15 -2.15
C ALA A 92 14.57 1.29 -1.63
N ARG A 93 13.46 1.93 -2.04
CA ARG A 93 12.99 3.20 -1.45
C ARG A 93 12.28 2.90 -0.12
N SER A 94 11.91 3.93 0.65
CA SER A 94 11.02 3.78 1.81
C SER A 94 9.59 4.21 1.47
N PRO A 95 8.57 3.31 1.50
CA PRO A 95 8.69 1.85 1.62
C PRO A 95 9.25 1.21 0.33
N PRO A 96 9.86 0.00 0.41
CA PRO A 96 10.42 -0.68 -0.75
C PRO A 96 9.29 -1.07 -1.71
N ARG A 97 9.56 -0.99 -3.02
CA ARG A 97 8.57 -1.24 -4.07
C ARG A 97 9.14 -2.16 -5.14
N LEU A 98 8.41 -3.21 -5.46
CA LEU A 98 8.67 -4.03 -6.65
C LEU A 98 7.79 -3.51 -7.79
N TRP A 99 8.39 -2.86 -8.78
CA TRP A 99 7.68 -2.40 -9.96
C TRP A 99 7.42 -3.57 -10.91
N ILE A 100 6.23 -3.56 -11.51
CA ILE A 100 5.74 -4.52 -12.51
C ILE A 100 5.57 -3.82 -13.87
N ASP A 101 5.13 -2.56 -13.83
CA ASP A 101 5.15 -1.64 -14.94
C ASP A 101 5.24 -0.19 -14.43
N VAL A 102 5.12 0.80 -15.31
CA VAL A 102 5.22 2.24 -14.97
C VAL A 102 4.19 2.71 -13.92
N ILE A 103 3.05 2.03 -13.76
CA ILE A 103 1.95 2.43 -12.88
C ILE A 103 1.53 1.34 -11.88
N ALA A 104 2.06 0.13 -11.97
CA ALA A 104 1.70 -1.02 -11.15
C ALA A 104 2.92 -1.54 -10.39
N TYR A 105 2.74 -1.74 -9.09
CA TYR A 105 3.81 -2.13 -8.19
C TYR A 105 3.27 -2.95 -7.01
N VAL A 106 4.14 -3.78 -6.43
CA VAL A 106 3.88 -4.52 -5.20
C VAL A 106 4.64 -3.87 -4.05
N VAL A 107 3.95 -3.66 -2.93
CA VAL A 107 4.52 -3.16 -1.66
C VAL A 107 4.13 -4.06 -0.51
N MET A 108 4.92 -4.02 0.56
CA MET A 108 4.50 -4.60 1.82
C MET A 108 3.41 -3.73 2.48
N GLY A 109 2.38 -4.41 2.98
CA GLY A 109 1.31 -3.83 3.78
C GLY A 109 1.84 -3.27 5.10
N ARG A 110 0.97 -2.62 5.87
CA ARG A 110 1.35 -2.03 7.16
C ARG A 110 1.83 -3.08 8.18
N ASP A 111 1.32 -4.30 8.05
CA ASP A 111 1.61 -5.46 8.89
C ASP A 111 2.93 -6.17 8.54
N LYS A 112 3.63 -5.72 7.50
CA LYS A 112 4.91 -6.25 7.01
C LYS A 112 4.87 -7.71 6.59
N ARG A 113 3.67 -8.25 6.35
CA ARG A 113 3.43 -9.67 6.01
C ARG A 113 2.58 -9.82 4.76
N THR A 114 1.61 -8.92 4.61
CA THR A 114 0.71 -8.89 3.46
C THR A 114 1.38 -8.17 2.32
N TYR A 115 1.49 -8.81 1.16
CA TYR A 115 1.79 -8.13 -0.09
C TYR A 115 0.54 -7.39 -0.55
N ARG A 116 0.75 -6.17 -1.07
CA ARG A 116 -0.30 -5.37 -1.69
C ARG A 116 0.11 -5.04 -3.11
N PHE A 117 -0.60 -5.60 -4.07
CA PHE A 117 -0.44 -5.26 -5.48
C PHE A 117 -1.31 -4.05 -5.81
N VAL A 118 -0.68 -2.96 -6.21
CA VAL A 118 -1.32 -1.66 -6.43
C VAL A 118 -1.12 -1.23 -7.88
N LYS A 119 -2.14 -0.59 -8.43
CA LYS A 119 -2.08 0.13 -9.69
C LYS A 119 -2.51 1.57 -9.49
N GLU A 120 -1.68 2.51 -9.92
CA GLU A 120 -2.02 3.92 -9.95
C GLU A 120 -3.12 4.19 -10.97
N THR A 121 -4.11 4.98 -10.56
CA THR A 121 -5.20 5.41 -11.43
C THR A 121 -5.43 6.90 -11.28
N ARG A 122 -6.13 7.52 -12.23
CA ARG A 122 -6.53 8.93 -12.14
C ARG A 122 -7.33 9.30 -10.89
N TYR A 123 -7.92 8.31 -10.21
CA TYR A 123 -8.69 8.49 -8.98
C TYR A 123 -7.93 8.04 -7.73
N GLY A 124 -6.61 7.89 -7.86
CA GLY A 124 -5.72 7.39 -6.82
C GLY A 124 -5.34 5.91 -7.00
N PRO A 125 -4.49 5.40 -6.11
CA PRO A 125 -4.03 4.02 -6.17
C PRO A 125 -5.18 3.05 -5.91
N LYS A 126 -5.37 2.09 -6.83
CA LYS A 126 -6.30 0.97 -6.67
C LYS A 126 -5.51 -0.26 -6.27
N ILE A 127 -5.94 -0.91 -5.20
CA ILE A 127 -5.41 -2.21 -4.80
C ILE A 127 -6.05 -3.28 -5.69
N ILE A 128 -5.21 -4.04 -6.39
CA ILE A 128 -5.62 -5.19 -7.22
C ILE A 128 -5.80 -6.41 -6.33
N LEU A 129 -4.83 -6.69 -5.45
CA LEU A 129 -4.83 -7.82 -4.54
C LEU A 129 -4.12 -7.46 -3.22
N GLU A 130 -4.62 -7.98 -2.10
CA GLU A 130 -3.88 -8.11 -0.85
C GLU A 130 -3.81 -9.59 -0.48
N SER A 131 -2.62 -10.12 -0.26
CA SER A 131 -2.45 -11.49 0.23
C SER A 131 -1.14 -11.67 0.98
N THR A 132 -1.15 -12.59 1.94
CA THR A 132 0.09 -13.05 2.61
C THR A 132 0.77 -14.19 1.86
N ASN A 133 0.05 -14.83 0.93
CA ASN A 133 0.51 -15.93 0.11
C ASN A 133 1.27 -15.41 -1.12
N LEU A 134 2.50 -15.89 -1.30
CA LEU A 134 3.36 -15.48 -2.40
C LEU A 134 2.81 -15.96 -3.76
N ASP A 135 2.24 -17.17 -3.82
CA ASP A 135 1.75 -17.75 -5.08
C ASP A 135 0.50 -17.03 -5.61
N GLU A 136 -0.39 -16.60 -4.71
CA GLU A 136 -1.55 -15.78 -5.08
C GLU A 136 -1.14 -14.43 -5.68
N VAL A 137 -0.08 -13.83 -5.13
CA VAL A 137 0.45 -12.55 -5.62
C VAL A 137 1.15 -12.76 -6.97
N ASN A 138 1.90 -13.84 -7.11
CA ASN A 138 2.54 -14.21 -8.38
C ASN A 138 1.46 -14.40 -9.47
N GLN A 139 0.41 -15.18 -9.20
CA GLN A 139 -0.70 -15.38 -10.13
C GLN A 139 -1.39 -14.06 -10.51
N ALA A 140 -1.65 -13.18 -9.54
CA ALA A 140 -2.29 -11.89 -9.83
C ALA A 140 -1.40 -10.96 -10.69
N VAL A 141 -0.08 -11.02 -10.52
CA VAL A 141 0.87 -10.31 -11.37
C VAL A 141 0.87 -10.92 -12.78
N THR A 142 0.86 -12.25 -12.89
CA THR A 142 0.75 -12.96 -14.17
C THR A 142 -0.51 -12.58 -14.94
N ASP A 143 -1.67 -12.61 -14.29
CA ASP A 143 -2.95 -12.21 -14.89
C ASP A 143 -2.91 -10.75 -15.35
N TYR A 144 -2.32 -9.87 -14.53
CA TYR A 144 -2.15 -8.47 -14.86
C TYR A 144 -1.28 -8.26 -16.10
N VAL A 145 -0.12 -8.92 -16.17
CA VAL A 145 0.81 -8.85 -17.30
C VAL A 145 0.13 -9.37 -18.57
N ALA A 146 -0.57 -10.50 -18.49
CA ALA A 146 -1.31 -11.06 -19.63
C ALA A 146 -2.36 -10.08 -20.17
N HIS A 147 -3.15 -9.47 -19.28
CA HIS A 147 -4.10 -8.42 -19.67
C HIS A 147 -3.40 -7.23 -20.33
N ARG A 148 -2.24 -6.82 -19.80
CA ARG A 148 -1.49 -5.68 -20.32
C ARG A 148 -0.92 -5.92 -21.71
N LEU A 149 -0.39 -7.12 -21.96
CA LEU A 149 0.09 -7.54 -23.28
C LEU A 149 -1.05 -7.58 -24.29
N LEU A 150 -2.22 -8.08 -23.89
CA LEU A 150 -3.40 -8.13 -24.76
C LEU A 150 -3.96 -6.74 -25.07
N GLU A 151 -4.03 -5.84 -24.08
CA GLU A 151 -4.42 -4.43 -24.29
C GLU A 151 -3.50 -3.75 -25.30
N ARG A 152 -2.18 -3.99 -25.21
CA ARG A 152 -1.20 -3.44 -26.16
C ARG A 152 -1.41 -4.00 -27.56
N ALA A 153 -1.55 -5.31 -27.72
CA ALA A 153 -1.77 -5.91 -29.04
C ALA A 153 -3.00 -5.30 -29.73
N ARG A 154 -4.10 -5.16 -28.99
CA ARG A 154 -5.33 -4.52 -29.50
C ARG A 154 -5.13 -3.06 -29.90
N ALA A 155 -4.35 -2.30 -29.14
CA ALA A 155 -4.07 -0.89 -29.45
C ALA A 155 -3.25 -0.74 -30.75
N LEU A 156 -2.27 -1.62 -30.97
CA LEU A 156 -1.47 -1.65 -32.20
C LEU A 156 -2.32 -2.04 -33.42
N ASP A 157 -3.23 -3.01 -33.25
CA ASP A 157 -4.17 -3.42 -34.31
C ASP A 157 -5.16 -2.31 -34.65
N SER A 158 -5.66 -1.57 -33.64
CA SER A 158 -6.59 -0.45 -33.85
C SER A 158 -5.94 0.74 -34.54
N ASP A 159 -4.70 1.10 -34.18
CA ASP A 159 -3.96 2.19 -34.84
C ASP A 159 -3.70 1.87 -36.33
N THR A 160 -3.58 0.59 -36.67
CA THR A 160 -3.40 0.13 -38.06
C THR A 160 -4.71 0.16 -38.86
N THR A 161 -5.87 0.10 -38.19
CA THR A 161 -7.19 -0.07 -38.81
C THR A 161 -8.00 1.23 -38.90
N GLU A 162 -7.55 2.34 -38.32
CA GLU A 162 -8.19 3.65 -38.50
C GLU A 162 -8.25 4.00 -40.00
N PRO A 163 -9.44 4.03 -40.64
CA PRO A 163 -9.55 4.55 -41.98
C PRO A 163 -9.24 6.03 -41.86
N ARG A 164 -8.14 6.47 -42.47
CA ARG A 164 -7.82 7.89 -42.59
C ARG A 164 -9.07 8.62 -43.03
N VAL A 165 -9.72 9.32 -42.09
CA VAL A 165 -10.85 10.19 -42.41
C VAL A 165 -10.24 11.23 -43.33
N ALA A 166 -10.47 11.04 -44.63
CA ALA A 166 -10.17 12.04 -45.63
C ALA A 166 -10.77 13.36 -45.12
N PRO A 167 -10.04 14.48 -45.18
CA PRO A 167 -10.57 15.75 -44.70
C PRO A 167 -11.94 15.93 -45.35
N ALA A 168 -12.97 16.04 -44.50
CA ALA A 168 -14.34 16.18 -44.93
C ALA A 168 -14.39 17.31 -45.95
N ALA A 169 -14.64 16.95 -47.21
CA ALA A 169 -14.95 17.91 -48.24
C ALA A 169 -16.07 18.80 -47.70
N GLU A 170 -15.85 20.11 -47.78
CA GLU A 170 -16.74 21.18 -47.35
C GLU A 170 -18.20 20.82 -47.66
N ARG A 171 -19.00 20.62 -46.61
CA ARG A 171 -20.46 20.74 -46.73
C ARG A 171 -20.81 22.20 -46.44
N PRO A 172 -21.55 22.88 -47.34
CA PRO A 172 -22.00 24.23 -47.09
C PRO A 172 -22.93 24.28 -45.87
N ALA A 173 -22.77 25.34 -45.08
CA ALA A 173 -23.55 25.65 -43.90
C ALA A 173 -25.06 25.51 -44.14
N ALA A 174 -25.71 24.70 -43.31
CA ALA A 174 -27.15 24.73 -43.10
C ALA A 174 -27.42 25.01 -41.61
N GLU A 175 -28.40 25.88 -41.39
CA GLU A 175 -28.69 26.67 -40.20
C GLU A 175 -28.93 25.90 -38.88
N PRO A 176 -28.70 26.52 -37.71
CA PRO A 176 -28.89 25.89 -36.41
C PRO A 176 -30.37 25.78 -36.02
N VAL A 177 -30.89 24.56 -35.98
CA VAL A 177 -32.19 24.23 -35.36
C VAL A 177 -32.00 24.15 -33.83
N PRO A 178 -32.87 24.74 -33.00
CA PRO A 178 -32.69 24.75 -31.54
C PRO A 178 -32.95 23.37 -30.95
N VAL A 179 -31.92 22.78 -30.34
CA VAL A 179 -31.99 21.47 -29.66
C VAL A 179 -32.69 21.65 -28.31
N GLN A 180 -33.94 21.18 -28.22
CA GLN A 180 -34.61 20.96 -26.94
C GLN A 180 -33.91 19.80 -26.20
N SER A 181 -33.37 20.09 -25.03
CA SER A 181 -32.73 19.12 -24.15
C SER A 181 -33.76 18.23 -23.46
N MET A 182 -33.88 16.97 -23.87
CA MET A 182 -34.48 15.90 -23.06
C MET A 182 -33.42 15.17 -22.24
N PRO A 183 -33.66 14.87 -20.94
CA PRO A 183 -32.76 14.06 -20.15
C PRO A 183 -33.14 12.58 -20.30
N VAL A 184 -32.32 11.78 -21.00
CA VAL A 184 -32.53 10.31 -21.03
C VAL A 184 -31.22 9.56 -20.81
N GLN A 185 -30.99 9.27 -19.52
CA GLN A 185 -30.63 7.96 -18.97
C GLN A 185 -29.44 7.21 -19.60
N ARG A 186 -28.30 7.27 -18.89
CA ARG A 186 -27.17 6.34 -19.06
C ARG A 186 -27.65 4.90 -18.81
N ARG A 187 -27.92 4.14 -19.87
CA ARG A 187 -28.06 2.69 -19.79
C ARG A 187 -26.70 2.08 -19.47
N ARG A 188 -26.53 1.60 -18.23
CA ARG A 188 -25.54 0.56 -17.92
C ARG A 188 -25.90 -0.65 -18.78
N GLY A 189 -25.03 -1.00 -19.73
CA GLY A 189 -25.18 -2.22 -20.50
C GLY A 189 -25.23 -3.44 -19.56
N PRO A 190 -26.04 -4.46 -19.88
CA PRO A 190 -26.08 -5.67 -19.07
C PRO A 190 -24.70 -6.32 -19.13
N GLY A 191 -24.02 -6.40 -17.98
CA GLY A 191 -22.77 -7.12 -17.88
C GLY A 191 -22.97 -8.57 -18.34
N TRP A 192 -21.92 -9.17 -18.89
CA TRP A 192 -21.73 -10.60 -19.16
C TRP A 192 -22.53 -11.58 -18.28
N PHE A 193 -22.72 -11.26 -17.00
CA PHE A 193 -23.58 -11.98 -16.05
C PHE A 193 -25.02 -12.18 -16.53
N SER A 194 -25.63 -11.19 -17.20
CA SER A 194 -26.97 -11.30 -17.78
C SER A 194 -27.03 -12.28 -18.96
N LEU A 195 -25.92 -12.41 -19.70
CA LEU A 195 -25.83 -13.36 -20.81
C LEU A 195 -25.73 -14.80 -20.28
N PHE A 196 -24.95 -14.99 -19.22
CA PHE A 196 -24.85 -16.28 -18.51
C PHE A 196 -26.17 -16.70 -17.87
N VAL A 197 -26.89 -15.78 -17.22
CA VAL A 197 -28.20 -16.08 -16.61
C VAL A 197 -29.24 -16.44 -17.68
N ALA A 198 -29.28 -15.72 -18.81
CA ALA A 198 -30.21 -16.02 -19.90
C ALA A 198 -29.91 -17.39 -20.56
N LEU A 199 -28.63 -17.73 -20.76
CA LEU A 199 -28.21 -19.02 -21.30
C LEU A 199 -28.62 -20.17 -20.37
N LEU A 200 -28.41 -20.01 -19.06
CA LEU A 200 -28.70 -21.04 -18.06
C LEU A 200 -30.22 -21.27 -17.94
N PHE A 201 -31.02 -20.20 -17.99
CA PHE A 201 -32.48 -20.30 -18.00
C PHE A 201 -33.01 -20.97 -19.28
N GLY A 202 -32.43 -20.65 -20.44
CA GLY A 202 -32.79 -21.28 -21.71
C GLY A 202 -32.47 -22.78 -21.74
N ALA A 203 -31.31 -23.18 -21.23
CA ALA A 203 -30.91 -24.59 -21.16
C ALA A 203 -31.83 -25.41 -20.23
N LEU A 204 -32.23 -24.85 -19.08
CA LEU A 204 -33.15 -25.50 -18.14
C LEU A 204 -34.56 -25.69 -18.71
N LEU A 205 -35.09 -24.68 -19.41
CA LEU A 205 -36.39 -24.77 -20.10
C LEU A 205 -36.34 -25.79 -21.26
N GLY A 206 -35.24 -25.83 -22.02
CA GLY A 206 -35.06 -26.81 -23.10
C GLY A 206 -35.00 -28.26 -22.59
N ALA A 207 -34.22 -28.52 -21.54
CA ALA A 207 -34.11 -29.85 -20.94
C ALA A 207 -35.44 -30.34 -20.34
N GLY A 208 -36.18 -29.45 -19.67
CA GLY A 208 -37.50 -29.77 -19.10
C GLY A 208 -38.54 -30.11 -20.19
N GLY A 209 -38.55 -29.37 -21.30
CA GLY A 209 -39.43 -29.65 -22.43
C GLY A 209 -39.15 -31.01 -23.09
N LEU A 210 -37.87 -31.35 -23.26
CA LEU A 210 -37.47 -32.64 -23.85
C LEU A 210 -37.86 -33.83 -22.95
N PHE A 211 -37.73 -33.68 -21.63
CA PHE A 211 -38.16 -34.69 -20.67
C PHE A 211 -39.67 -34.88 -20.66
N ALA A 212 -40.44 -33.79 -20.70
CA ALA A 212 -41.90 -33.85 -20.75
C ALA A 212 -42.40 -34.51 -22.05
N TYR A 213 -41.77 -34.19 -23.19
CA TYR A 213 -42.09 -34.78 -24.49
C TYR A 213 -41.77 -36.28 -24.54
N GLY A 214 -40.61 -36.69 -24.02
CA GLY A 214 -40.24 -38.10 -23.92
C GLY A 214 -41.17 -38.88 -22.99
N TYR A 215 -41.56 -38.29 -21.85
CA TYR A 215 -42.51 -38.91 -20.93
C TYR A 215 -43.90 -39.09 -21.57
N TYR A 216 -44.35 -38.10 -22.36
CA TYR A 216 -45.64 -38.17 -23.04
C TYR A 216 -45.68 -39.29 -24.11
N LEU A 217 -44.58 -39.48 -24.86
CA LEU A 217 -44.46 -40.57 -25.84
C LEU A 217 -44.44 -41.97 -25.20
N VAL A 218 -43.86 -42.10 -24.00
CA VAL A 218 -43.80 -43.38 -23.28
C VAL A 218 -45.12 -43.69 -22.56
N SER A 219 -45.85 -42.67 -22.11
CA SER A 219 -47.09 -42.85 -21.34
C SER A 219 -48.34 -43.07 -22.20
N PHE A 220 -48.31 -42.72 -23.50
CA PHE A 220 -49.45 -42.80 -24.41
C PHE A 220 -49.17 -43.60 -25.70
N GLY A 221 -48.02 -44.29 -25.78
CA GLY A 221 -47.62 -45.18 -26.87
C GLY A 221 -47.85 -46.65 -26.57
#